data_AF-A0A077KI32-F1
#
_entry.id   AF-A0A077KI32-F1
#
_cell.length_a   1.000
_cell.length_b   1.000
_cell.length_c   1.000
_cell.angle_alpha   90.00
_cell.angle_beta   90.00
_cell.angle_gamma   90.00
#
_symmetry.space_group_name_H-M   'P 1'
#
loop_
_entity.id
_entity.type
_entity.pdbx_description
1 polymer ?
#
loop_
_entity_poly.entity_id
_entity_poly.type
_entity_poly.pdbx_seq_one_letter_code
_entity_poly.pdbx_strand_id
1 'polypeptide(L)'
;MKNRIFKYRIVGIVVFLFELFLLFLFGYGTYDSFIKFSIEQKFSVESFIFISAASICISTFLSLILLLFKSTKAILYLNINYILILLFFVSGYINILVKKTFEEGDSLKLFFTFSTISVFILITNVFKNKKIQFLEMDEIGKYKD
;
A
#
# COMPACT_ATOMS: atom_id res chain seq x y z
N MET A 1 29.12 -4.40 -9.74
CA MET A 1 28.06 -5.16 -9.04
C MET A 1 27.55 -4.50 -7.76
N LYS A 2 28.42 -4.02 -6.85
CA LYS A 2 28.02 -3.38 -5.57
C LYS A 2 26.95 -2.29 -5.68
N ASN A 3 27.02 -1.38 -6.66
CA ASN A 3 26.03 -0.30 -6.81
C ASN A 3 24.62 -0.80 -7.17
N ARG A 4 24.50 -1.89 -7.95
CA ARG A 4 23.18 -2.48 -8.28
C ARG A 4 22.57 -3.16 -7.05
N ILE A 5 23.39 -3.90 -6.30
CA ILE A 5 23.01 -4.56 -5.04
C ILE A 5 22.51 -3.54 -4.00
N PHE A 6 23.22 -2.42 -3.84
CA PHE A 6 22.84 -1.36 -2.90
C PHE A 6 21.53 -0.67 -3.31
N LYS A 7 21.34 -0.39 -4.60
CA LYS A 7 20.11 0.22 -5.14
C LYS A 7 18.87 -0.62 -4.84
N TYR A 8 18.96 -1.94 -4.98
CA TYR A 8 17.85 -2.84 -4.73
C TYR A 8 17.50 -2.98 -3.24
N ARG A 9 18.51 -2.95 -2.36
CA ARG A 9 18.31 -2.93 -0.90
C ARG A 9 17.61 -1.66 -0.43
N ILE A 10 18.01 -0.50 -0.95
CA ILE A 10 17.39 0.80 -0.62
C ILE A 10 15.90 0.79 -0.99
N VAL A 11 15.55 0.27 -2.17
CA VAL A 11 14.14 0.27 -2.58
C VAL A 11 13.29 -0.67 -1.72
N GLY A 12 13.83 -1.82 -1.30
CA GLY A 12 13.15 -2.67 -0.33
C GLY A 12 12.87 -1.95 1.00
N ILE A 13 13.83 -1.16 1.48
CA ILE A 13 13.66 -0.31 2.68
C ILE A 13 12.59 0.76 2.44
N VAL A 14 12.61 1.43 1.29
CA VAL A 14 11.61 2.47 0.93
C VAL A 14 10.20 1.89 0.89
N VAL A 15 10.01 0.74 0.25
CA VAL A 15 8.71 0.05 0.21
C VAL A 15 8.27 -0.36 1.62
N PHE A 16 9.19 -0.89 2.43
CA PHE A 16 8.88 -1.25 3.81
C PHE A 16 8.45 -0.05 4.65
N LEU A 17 9.18 1.07 4.58
CA LEU A 17 8.83 2.30 5.30
C LEU A 17 7.50 2.88 4.82
N PHE A 18 7.21 2.79 3.53
CA PHE A 18 5.94 3.24 2.98
C PHE A 18 4.77 2.38 3.48
N GLU A 19 4.90 1.05 3.46
CA GLU A 19 3.89 0.16 4.02
C GLU A 19 3.69 0.39 5.54
N LEU A 20 4.77 0.68 6.26
CA LEU A 20 4.69 1.01 7.68
C LEU A 20 3.92 2.32 7.92
N PHE A 21 4.16 3.34 7.08
CA PHE A 21 3.36 4.57 7.08
C PHE A 21 1.88 4.30 6.76
N LEU A 22 1.59 3.49 5.74
CA LEU A 22 0.23 3.09 5.38
C LEU A 22 -0.47 2.34 6.52
N LEU A 23 0.24 1.47 7.24
CA LEU A 23 -0.31 0.73 8.36
C LEU A 23 -0.77 1.67 9.47
N PHE A 24 0.03 2.69 9.80
CA PHE A 24 -0.38 3.67 10.80
C PHE A 24 -1.54 4.54 10.31
N LEU A 25 -1.49 4.99 9.05
CA LEU A 25 -2.54 5.82 8.46
C LEU A 25 -3.90 5.10 8.44
N PHE A 26 -3.94 3.89 7.87
CA PHE A 26 -5.17 3.10 7.77
C PHE A 26 -5.54 2.42 9.08
N GLY A 27 -4.59 2.12 9.96
CA GLY A 27 -4.86 1.66 11.33
C GLY A 27 -5.60 2.71 12.14
N TYR A 28 -5.12 3.96 12.11
CA TYR A 28 -5.82 5.09 12.72
C TYR A 28 -7.18 5.34 12.06
N GLY A 29 -7.24 5.37 10.72
CA GLY A 29 -8.49 5.56 10.00
C GLY A 29 -9.53 4.48 10.28
N THR A 30 -9.10 3.23 10.46
CA THR A 30 -9.97 2.11 10.85
C THR A 30 -10.52 2.31 12.26
N TYR A 31 -9.67 2.72 13.20
CA TYR A 31 -10.10 2.99 14.59
C TYR A 31 -11.11 4.15 14.66
N ASP A 32 -10.84 5.27 13.98
CA ASP A 32 -11.77 6.42 13.93
C ASP A 32 -13.11 6.03 13.28
N SER A 33 -13.05 5.29 12.17
CA SER A 33 -14.26 4.83 11.48
C SER A 33 -15.05 3.81 12.30
N PHE A 34 -14.38 2.97 13.09
CA PHE A 34 -15.04 2.02 14.00
C PHE A 34 -15.83 2.74 15.09
N ILE A 35 -15.27 3.80 15.69
CA ILE A 35 -15.99 4.60 16.69
C ILE A 35 -17.26 5.18 16.08
N LYS A 36 -17.16 5.78 14.89
CA LYS A 36 -18.33 6.35 14.18
C LYS A 36 -19.37 5.29 13.83
N PHE A 37 -18.93 4.15 13.31
CA PHE A 37 -19.79 3.01 12.99
C PHE A 37 -20.52 2.47 14.22
N SER A 38 -19.86 2.39 15.38
CA SER A 38 -20.48 1.88 16.61
C SER A 38 -21.62 2.75 17.15
N ILE A 39 -21.68 4.01 16.72
CA ILE A 39 -22.70 4.99 17.14
C ILE A 39 -23.90 4.99 16.18
N GLU A 40 -23.68 4.80 14.88
CA GLU A 40 -24.74 4.79 13.86
C GLU A 40 -25.14 3.36 13.46
N GLN A 41 -26.21 2.83 14.05
CA GLN A 41 -26.70 1.44 13.86
C GLN A 41 -27.30 1.13 12.45
N LYS A 42 -26.95 1.88 11.40
CA LYS A 42 -27.44 1.64 10.03
C LYS A 42 -26.27 1.50 9.06
N PHE A 43 -26.42 0.58 8.10
CA PHE A 43 -25.46 0.44 7.00
C PHE A 43 -25.44 1.73 6.18
N SER A 44 -24.35 2.48 6.31
CA SER A 44 -24.18 3.83 5.78
C SER A 44 -22.81 3.97 5.11
N VAL A 45 -22.48 5.18 4.64
CA VAL A 45 -21.16 5.48 4.03
C VAL A 45 -20.02 5.19 5.01
N GLU A 46 -20.27 5.41 6.30
CA GLU A 46 -19.36 5.15 7.41
C GLU A 46 -19.02 3.65 7.51
N SER A 47 -19.99 2.77 7.27
CA SER A 47 -19.77 1.30 7.24
C SER A 47 -18.85 0.90 6.09
N PHE A 48 -19.04 1.50 4.91
CA PHE A 48 -18.19 1.25 3.74
C PHE A 48 -16.75 1.76 3.97
N ILE A 49 -16.60 2.95 4.57
CA ILE A 49 -15.30 3.51 4.92
C ILE A 49 -14.59 2.60 5.92
N PHE A 50 -15.28 2.14 6.97
CA PHE A 50 -14.71 1.24 7.96
C PHE A 50 -14.23 -0.08 7.34
N ILE A 51 -15.08 -0.77 6.58
CA ILE A 51 -14.72 -2.04 5.94
C ILE A 51 -13.54 -1.88 4.98
N SER A 52 -13.52 -0.80 4.20
CA SER A 52 -12.44 -0.51 3.26
C SER A 52 -11.13 -0.19 3.99
N ALA A 53 -11.16 0.67 5.01
CA ALA A 53 -9.99 1.00 5.80
C ALA A 53 -9.43 -0.23 6.53
N ALA A 54 -10.30 -1.06 7.12
CA ALA A 54 -9.92 -2.31 7.77
C ALA A 54 -9.27 -3.29 6.78
N SER A 55 -9.84 -3.43 5.57
CA SER A 55 -9.30 -4.31 4.52
C SER A 55 -7.90 -3.87 4.07
N ILE A 56 -7.69 -2.57 3.88
CA ILE A 56 -6.38 -1.99 3.56
C ILE A 56 -5.40 -2.21 4.71
N CYS A 57 -5.82 -1.95 5.95
CA CYS A 57 -4.98 -2.14 7.14
C CYS A 57 -4.50 -3.60 7.26
N ILE A 58 -5.41 -4.57 7.12
CA ILE A 58 -5.08 -6.00 7.15
C ILE A 58 -4.16 -6.38 5.99
N SER A 59 -4.44 -5.89 4.77
CA SER A 59 -3.61 -6.15 3.59
C SER A 59 -2.19 -5.58 3.74
N THR A 60 -2.07 -4.38 4.30
CA THR A 60 -0.80 -3.71 4.61
C THR A 60 -0.01 -4.51 5.65
N PHE A 61 -0.67 -4.96 6.72
CA PHE A 61 -0.04 -5.78 7.76
C PHE A 61 0.49 -7.11 7.18
N LEU A 62 -0.30 -7.79 6.35
CA LEU A 62 0.13 -9.01 5.65
C LEU A 62 1.31 -8.74 4.71
N SER A 63 1.30 -7.61 4.00
CA SER A 63 2.39 -7.21 3.09
C SER A 63 3.70 -6.99 3.86
N LEU A 64 3.65 -6.32 5.02
CA LEU A 64 4.80 -6.13 5.91
C LEU A 64 5.35 -7.46 6.42
N ILE A 65 4.50 -8.38 6.87
CA ILE A 65 4.92 -9.71 7.29
C ILE A 65 5.66 -10.44 6.15
N LEU A 66 5.08 -10.44 4.95
CA LEU A 66 5.69 -11.10 3.79
C LEU A 66 7.01 -10.46 3.36
N LEU A 67 7.15 -9.14 3.51
CA LEU A 67 8.40 -8.42 3.28
C LEU A 67 9.48 -8.83 4.28
N LEU A 68 9.14 -8.96 5.58
CA LEU A 68 10.07 -9.43 6.62
C LEU A 68 10.56 -10.86 6.35
N PHE A 69 9.65 -11.74 5.91
CA PHE A 69 9.99 -13.11 5.51
C PHE A 69 10.60 -13.22 4.10
N LYS A 70 10.87 -12.09 3.42
CA LYS A 70 11.41 -12.03 2.06
C LYS A 70 10.65 -12.93 1.06
N SER A 71 9.36 -13.10 1.25
CA SER A 71 8.55 -14.03 0.44
C SER A 71 8.36 -13.51 -0.97
N THR A 72 8.45 -14.41 -1.97
CA THR A 72 8.13 -14.06 -3.38
C THR A 72 6.68 -13.64 -3.57
N LYS A 73 5.79 -14.00 -2.63
CA LYS A 73 4.38 -13.59 -2.59
C LYS A 73 4.20 -12.14 -2.13
N ALA A 74 5.20 -11.52 -1.47
CA ALA A 74 5.10 -10.14 -0.98
C ALA A 74 4.68 -9.15 -2.08
N ILE A 75 5.23 -9.30 -3.29
CA ILE A 75 4.90 -8.46 -4.46
C ILE A 75 3.40 -8.54 -4.82
N LEU A 76 2.82 -9.73 -4.76
CA LEU A 76 1.40 -9.92 -5.08
C LEU A 76 0.52 -9.20 -4.05
N TYR A 77 0.84 -9.33 -2.77
CA TYR A 77 0.10 -8.68 -1.68
C TYR A 77 0.26 -7.16 -1.70
N LEU A 78 1.46 -6.64 -1.98
CA LEU A 78 1.69 -5.21 -2.18
C LEU A 78 0.82 -4.64 -3.31
N ASN A 79 0.75 -5.33 -4.46
CA ASN A 79 -0.11 -4.90 -5.55
C ASN A 79 -1.59 -4.93 -5.19
N ILE A 80 -2.05 -5.98 -4.47
CA ILE A 80 -3.42 -6.04 -3.96
C ILE A 80 -3.69 -4.85 -3.04
N ASN A 81 -2.78 -4.56 -2.10
CA ASN A 81 -2.91 -3.44 -1.18
C ASN A 81 -3.04 -2.12 -1.94
N TYR A 82 -2.17 -1.86 -2.90
CA TYR A 82 -2.21 -0.64 -3.71
C TYR A 82 -3.50 -0.51 -4.53
N ILE A 83 -4.02 -1.61 -5.09
CA ILE A 83 -5.30 -1.60 -5.80
C ILE A 83 -6.45 -1.30 -4.83
N LEU A 84 -6.45 -1.87 -3.62
CA LEU A 84 -7.45 -1.57 -2.60
C LEU A 84 -7.43 -0.09 -2.22
N ILE A 85 -6.25 0.51 -2.05
CA ILE A 85 -6.11 1.94 -1.77
C ILE A 85 -6.67 2.77 -2.92
N LEU A 86 -6.36 2.43 -4.18
CA LEU A 86 -6.94 3.12 -5.34
C LEU A 86 -8.47 3.05 -5.35
N LEU A 87 -9.04 1.86 -5.12
CA LEU A 87 -10.49 1.68 -5.05
C LEU A 87 -11.12 2.51 -3.93
N PHE A 88 -10.47 2.60 -2.77
CA PHE A 88 -10.92 3.42 -1.65
C PHE A 88 -10.94 4.92 -2.00
N PHE A 89 -9.90 5.44 -2.64
CA PHE A 89 -9.88 6.84 -3.05
C PHE A 89 -10.84 7.14 -4.21
N VAL A 90 -11.00 6.23 -5.17
CA VAL A 90 -11.99 6.36 -6.26
C VAL A 90 -13.41 6.42 -5.70
N SER A 91 -13.75 5.53 -4.78
CA SER A 91 -15.07 5.52 -4.15
C SER A 91 -15.34 6.78 -3.31
N GLY A 92 -14.33 7.25 -2.58
CA GLY A 92 -14.38 8.55 -1.91
C GLY A 92 -14.65 9.70 -2.87
N TYR A 93 -13.98 9.72 -4.03
CA TYR A 93 -14.19 10.75 -5.05
C TYR A 93 -15.58 10.71 -5.68
N ILE A 94 -16.08 9.52 -6.03
CA ILE A 94 -17.44 9.36 -6.55
C ILE A 94 -18.46 9.91 -5.56
N ASN A 95 -18.28 9.66 -4.26
CA ASN A 95 -19.16 10.19 -3.21
C ASN A 95 -19.14 11.73 -3.15
N ILE A 96 -17.96 12.36 -3.28
CA ILE A 96 -17.84 13.84 -3.33
C ILE A 96 -18.56 14.39 -4.57
N LEU A 97 -18.41 13.76 -5.74
CA LEU A 97 -19.09 14.17 -6.96
C LEU A 97 -20.62 14.09 -6.83
N VAL A 98 -21.13 13.00 -6.24
CA VAL A 98 -22.57 12.80 -6.02
C VAL A 98 -23.13 13.84 -5.04
N LYS A 99 -22.41 14.12 -3.94
CA LYS A 99 -22.83 15.10 -2.93
C LYS A 99 -22.60 16.55 -3.33
N LYS A 100 -21.88 16.81 -4.42
CA LYS A 100 -21.47 18.16 -4.89
C LYS A 100 -20.74 18.99 -3.82
N THR A 101 -20.07 18.33 -2.88
CA THR A 101 -19.30 18.96 -1.80
C THR A 101 -17.83 19.13 -2.19
N PHE A 102 -17.59 19.60 -3.41
CA PHE A 102 -16.24 19.70 -3.95
C PHE A 102 -15.53 20.93 -3.39
N GLU A 103 -14.42 20.75 -2.68
CA GLU A 103 -13.60 21.85 -2.18
C GLU A 103 -12.37 22.11 -3.07
N GLU A 104 -11.88 23.36 -3.08
CA GLU A 104 -10.61 23.71 -3.69
C GLU A 104 -9.47 22.98 -2.96
N GLY A 105 -9.02 21.87 -3.55
CA GLY A 105 -7.93 21.04 -3.01
C GLY A 105 -8.16 19.54 -3.16
N ASP A 106 -9.41 19.09 -3.33
CA ASP A 106 -9.71 17.65 -3.42
C ASP A 106 -9.15 17.02 -4.70
N SER A 107 -9.13 17.78 -5.81
CA SER A 107 -8.45 17.38 -7.05
C SER A 107 -6.94 17.15 -6.84
N LEU A 108 -6.29 18.04 -6.09
CA LEU A 108 -4.85 17.95 -5.84
C LEU A 108 -4.53 16.76 -4.93
N LYS A 109 -5.32 16.56 -3.85
CA LYS A 109 -5.18 15.39 -2.97
C LYS A 109 -5.28 14.09 -3.77
N LEU A 110 -6.28 13.98 -4.65
CA LEU A 110 -6.45 12.80 -5.51
C LEU A 110 -5.28 12.63 -6.47
N PHE A 111 -4.86 13.70 -7.14
CA PHE A 111 -3.73 13.66 -8.05
C PHE A 111 -2.45 13.15 -7.36
N PHE A 112 -2.14 13.67 -6.17
CA PHE A 112 -0.98 13.24 -5.39
C PHE A 112 -1.09 11.77 -4.95
N THR A 113 -2.26 11.35 -4.47
CA THR A 113 -2.50 9.97 -4.07
C THR A 113 -2.33 9.01 -5.24
N PHE A 114 -3.00 9.27 -6.37
CA PHE A 114 -2.89 8.45 -7.57
C PHE A 114 -1.46 8.39 -8.11
N SER A 115 -0.78 9.54 -8.15
CA SER A 115 0.62 9.62 -8.60
C SER A 115 1.54 8.79 -7.70
N THR A 116 1.39 8.94 -6.39
CA THR A 116 2.21 8.21 -5.41
C THR A 116 1.99 6.71 -5.52
N ILE A 117 0.73 6.24 -5.52
CA ILE A 117 0.42 4.82 -5.61
C ILE A 117 0.89 4.23 -6.95
N SER A 118 0.73 4.97 -8.06
CA SER A 118 1.21 4.53 -9.37
C SER A 118 2.73 4.32 -9.38
N VAL A 119 3.49 5.22 -8.75
CA VAL A 119 4.94 5.06 -8.59
C VAL A 119 5.27 3.79 -7.79
N PHE A 120 4.58 3.53 -6.68
CA PHE A 120 4.81 2.33 -5.88
C PHE A 120 4.42 1.03 -6.61
N ILE A 121 3.34 1.04 -7.38
CA ILE A 121 2.97 -0.09 -8.26
C ILE A 121 4.06 -0.35 -9.31
N LEU A 122 4.56 0.70 -9.96
CA LEU A 122 5.64 0.58 -10.95
C LEU A 122 6.91 0.03 -10.30
N ILE A 123 7.30 0.58 -9.15
CA ILE A 123 8.45 0.11 -8.38
C ILE A 123 8.28 -1.38 -8.09
N THR A 124 7.21 -1.79 -7.40
CA THR A 124 6.94 -3.18 -7.01
C THR A 124 6.93 -4.15 -8.20
N ASN A 125 6.37 -3.74 -9.34
CA ASN A 125 6.34 -4.58 -10.54
C ASN A 125 7.67 -4.64 -11.29
N VAL A 126 8.50 -3.59 -11.24
CA VAL A 126 9.89 -3.66 -11.72
C VAL A 126 10.69 -4.69 -10.90
N PHE A 127 10.44 -4.80 -9.58
CA PHE A 127 11.04 -5.87 -8.77
C PHE A 127 10.54 -7.25 -9.14
N LYS A 128 9.26 -7.40 -9.51
CA LYS A 128 8.70 -8.67 -10.00
C LYS A 128 9.44 -9.17 -11.24
N ASN A 129 9.72 -8.29 -12.19
CA ASN A 129 10.42 -8.65 -13.42
C ASN A 129 11.92 -8.92 -13.20
N LYS A 130 12.50 -8.38 -12.12
CA LYS A 130 13.90 -8.61 -11.75
C LYS A 130 14.11 -9.70 -10.70
N LYS A 131 13.04 -10.42 -10.31
CA LYS A 131 12.98 -11.47 -9.27
C LYS A 131 14.13 -12.50 -9.30
N ILE A 132 14.75 -12.73 -10.45
CA ILE A 132 15.87 -13.67 -10.60
C ILE A 132 17.09 -13.22 -9.78
N GLN A 133 17.36 -11.91 -9.64
CA GLN A 133 18.61 -11.45 -9.01
C GLN A 133 18.53 -11.19 -7.49
N PHE A 134 17.34 -11.11 -6.88
CA PHE A 134 17.21 -10.69 -5.46
C PHE A 134 17.31 -11.86 -4.47
N LEU A 135 16.89 -13.07 -4.88
CA LEU A 135 17.08 -14.31 -4.09
C LEU A 135 18.54 -14.78 -4.12
N GLU A 136 19.24 -14.57 -5.24
CA GLU A 136 20.65 -14.95 -5.42
C GLU A 136 21.64 -14.01 -4.70
N MET A 137 21.19 -12.87 -4.17
CA MET A 137 22.07 -11.89 -3.50
C MET A 137 22.75 -12.42 -2.22
N ASP A 138 22.16 -13.42 -1.56
CA ASP A 138 22.77 -14.09 -0.39
C ASP A 138 23.73 -15.25 -0.78
N GLU A 139 23.80 -15.60 -2.08
CA GLU A 139 24.67 -16.65 -2.65
C GLU A 139 25.89 -16.08 -3.39
N ILE A 140 25.84 -14.82 -3.83
CA ILE A 140 26.96 -14.14 -4.50
C ILE A 140 28.11 -13.92 -3.48
N GLY A 141 29.11 -14.80 -3.54
CA GLY A 141 30.31 -14.81 -2.69
C GLY A 141 30.47 -16.03 -1.78
N LYS A 142 29.55 -17.01 -1.80
CA LYS A 142 29.66 -18.25 -1.03
C LYS A 142 30.31 -19.43 -1.78
N TYR A 143 30.45 -19.33 -3.10
CA TYR A 143 31.32 -20.23 -3.86
C TYR A 143 32.76 -19.73 -3.74
N LYS A 144 33.46 -20.25 -2.72
CA LYS A 144 34.91 -20.30 -2.74
C LYS A 144 35.29 -21.44 -3.70
N ASP A 145 35.90 -21.10 -4.82
CA ASP A 145 36.92 -21.98 -5.39
C ASP A 145 38.08 -22.11 -4.39
#